data_AF-A0ABC9SP14-F1
#
_entry.id   AF-A0ABC9SP14-F1
#
_cell.length_a   1.000
_cell.length_b   1.000
_cell.length_c   1.000
_cell.angle_alpha   90.00
_cell.angle_beta   90.00
_cell.angle_gamma   90.00
#
_symmetry.space_group_name_H-M   'P 1'
#
loop_
_entity.id
_entity.type
_entity.pdbx_description
1 polymer ?
#
loop_
_entity_poly.entity_id
_entity_poly.type
_entity_poly.pdbx_seq_one_letter_code
_entity_poly.pdbx_strand_id
1 'polypeptide(L)'
;MKKPFYKKWWVWIITALLIIFVAAGVSGNKKDSTKPAIAENKETKLTVDEYKQRVETALKEMGEKTKLKINSTEVLEDGRTSIGLSNNIFIFLDTDKEKQIKKASLAMTPNAFFTEQKDFKFAFLLLIGTIDDSLSFGERNLVKQELGLSDETVFSKDHTKVYQKNKIRYTYKGSIKENFILQAELRK
;
A
#
# COMPACT_ATOMS: atom_id res chain seq x y z
N MET A 1 -8.43 -29.92 -26.75
CA MET A 1 -7.80 -30.07 -25.42
C MET A 1 -8.36 -29.02 -24.47
N LYS A 2 -9.04 -29.45 -23.39
CA LYS A 2 -9.77 -28.58 -22.46
C LYS A 2 -8.78 -27.93 -21.48
N LYS A 3 -8.77 -26.60 -21.41
CA LYS A 3 -8.02 -25.81 -20.41
C LYS A 3 -8.70 -25.95 -19.05
N PRO A 4 -7.97 -26.08 -17.92
CA PRO A 4 -8.60 -26.14 -16.61
C PRO A 4 -9.17 -24.76 -16.23
N PHE A 5 -10.50 -24.70 -16.07
CA PHE A 5 -11.30 -23.52 -15.70
C PHE A 5 -11.21 -23.20 -14.19
N TYR A 6 -10.01 -23.24 -13.59
CA TYR A 6 -9.82 -22.98 -12.15
C TYR A 6 -9.04 -21.68 -11.85
N LYS A 7 -8.89 -20.77 -12.82
CA LYS A 7 -8.12 -19.51 -12.63
C LYS A 7 -8.85 -18.38 -11.91
N LYS A 8 -10.05 -18.60 -11.38
CA LYS A 8 -10.83 -17.54 -10.70
C LYS A 8 -11.64 -18.09 -9.51
N TRP A 9 -10.98 -18.82 -8.61
CA TRP A 9 -11.60 -19.32 -7.36
C TRP A 9 -12.27 -18.18 -6.55
N TRP A 10 -11.65 -16.99 -6.53
CA TRP A 10 -12.19 -15.81 -5.86
C TRP A 10 -13.50 -15.27 -6.46
N VAL A 11 -13.81 -15.56 -7.73
CA VAL A 11 -15.07 -15.11 -8.35
C VAL A 11 -16.27 -15.87 -7.79
N TRP A 12 -16.12 -17.14 -7.41
CA TRP A 12 -17.20 -17.89 -6.76
C TRP A 12 -17.49 -17.39 -5.35
N ILE A 13 -16.47 -16.91 -4.62
CA ILE A 13 -16.65 -16.32 -3.29
C ILE A 13 -17.44 -15.01 -3.37
N ILE A 14 -17.16 -14.17 -4.39
CA ILE A 14 -17.90 -12.91 -4.62
C ILE A 14 -19.36 -13.18 -5.02
N THR A 15 -19.61 -14.15 -5.90
CA THR A 15 -20.97 -14.54 -6.28
C THR A 15 -21.76 -15.13 -5.11
N ALA A 16 -21.14 -15.97 -4.28
CA ALA A 16 -21.78 -16.51 -3.07
C ALA A 16 -22.14 -15.41 -2.06
N LEU A 17 -21.25 -14.42 -1.86
CA LEU A 17 -21.52 -13.27 -0.99
C LEU A 17 -22.65 -12.37 -1.52
N LEU A 18 -22.78 -12.19 -2.84
CA LEU A 18 -23.88 -11.41 -3.42
C LEU A 18 -25.25 -12.07 -3.25
N ILE A 19 -25.34 -13.40 -3.25
CA ILE A 19 -26.62 -14.12 -3.09
C ILE A 19 -27.13 -14.03 -1.64
N ILE A 20 -26.23 -13.99 -0.65
CA ILE A 20 -26.62 -13.87 0.77
C ILE A 20 -27.31 -12.52 1.07
N PHE A 21 -26.94 -11.44 0.37
CA PHE A 21 -27.57 -10.13 0.56
C PHE A 21 -28.97 -10.00 -0.06
N VAL A 22 -29.36 -10.89 -0.98
CA VAL A 22 -30.71 -10.86 -1.58
C VAL A 22 -31.68 -11.81 -0.86
N ALA A 23 -31.18 -12.80 -0.11
CA ALA A 23 -32.01 -13.77 0.62
C ALA A 23 -32.40 -13.35 2.05
N ALA A 24 -31.75 -12.34 2.65
CA ALA A 24 -32.09 -11.83 3.99
C ALA A 24 -33.15 -10.71 3.99
N GLY A 25 -34.02 -10.70 2.97
CA GLY A 25 -34.97 -9.61 2.69
C GLY A 25 -36.44 -10.02 2.70
N VAL A 26 -36.86 -11.06 3.42
CA VAL A 26 -38.28 -11.31 3.73
C VAL A 26 -38.40 -12.02 5.09
N SER A 27 -38.96 -11.32 6.09
CA SER A 27 -39.99 -11.83 7.01
C SER A 27 -39.89 -11.19 8.41
N GLY A 28 -41.02 -10.65 8.89
CA GLY A 28 -41.39 -10.80 10.30
C GLY A 28 -41.10 -9.64 11.26
N ASN A 29 -42.01 -8.68 11.26
CA ASN A 29 -42.39 -7.77 12.35
C ASN A 29 -42.01 -8.20 13.80
N LYS A 30 -41.13 -7.44 14.47
CA LYS A 30 -41.22 -7.11 15.90
C LYS A 30 -40.28 -5.95 16.26
N LYS A 31 -40.85 -4.97 16.97
CA LYS A 31 -40.16 -3.84 17.60
C LYS A 31 -39.06 -4.35 18.53
N ASP A 32 -37.83 -3.87 18.34
CA ASP A 32 -36.99 -3.40 19.44
C ASP A 32 -35.93 -2.43 18.92
N SER A 33 -35.89 -1.28 19.58
CA SER A 33 -35.04 -0.14 19.28
C SER A 33 -33.57 -0.46 19.56
N THR A 34 -32.90 -1.16 18.65
CA THR A 34 -31.44 -1.29 18.69
C THR A 34 -30.84 -0.17 17.85
N LYS A 35 -30.45 0.88 18.57
CA LYS A 35 -29.52 1.95 18.15
C LYS A 35 -28.48 1.35 17.20
N PRO A 36 -28.23 1.92 15.99
CA PRO A 36 -27.17 1.40 15.15
C PRO A 36 -25.88 1.50 15.96
N ALA A 37 -25.28 0.35 16.25
CA ALA A 37 -23.89 0.27 16.63
C ALA A 37 -23.13 0.88 15.44
N ILE A 38 -22.83 2.16 15.55
CA ILE A 38 -21.74 2.79 14.83
C ILE A 38 -20.59 1.83 15.09
N ALA A 39 -20.18 1.11 14.06
CA ALA A 39 -18.93 0.38 14.07
C ALA A 39 -17.89 1.45 14.34
N GLU A 40 -17.53 1.57 15.61
CA GLU A 40 -16.41 2.36 16.07
C GLU A 40 -15.23 1.77 15.33
N ASN A 41 -14.84 2.46 14.27
CA ASN A 41 -13.74 2.10 13.40
C ASN A 41 -12.51 2.10 14.30
N LYS A 42 -12.18 0.94 14.88
CA LYS A 42 -10.92 0.73 15.57
C LYS A 42 -9.87 1.13 14.55
N GLU A 43 -9.27 2.30 14.76
CA GLU A 43 -8.00 2.65 14.15
C GLU A 43 -7.07 1.48 14.45
N THR A 44 -6.93 0.57 13.49
CA THR A 44 -5.92 -0.46 13.51
C THR A 44 -4.60 0.26 13.35
N LYS A 45 -4.04 0.66 14.49
CA LYS A 45 -2.71 1.26 14.57
C LYS A 45 -1.73 0.24 14.01
N LEU A 46 -0.98 0.63 12.99
CA LEU A 46 -0.10 -0.24 12.24
C LEU A 46 1.30 -0.26 12.86
N THR A 47 1.75 -1.42 13.31
CA THR A 47 3.09 -1.62 13.86
C THR A 47 4.13 -1.92 12.76
N VAL A 48 5.42 -1.84 13.11
CA VAL A 48 6.53 -2.20 12.22
C VAL A 48 6.44 -3.66 11.75
N ASP A 49 6.12 -4.58 12.66
CA ASP A 49 6.06 -6.01 12.35
C ASP A 49 4.89 -6.35 11.42
N GLU A 50 3.71 -5.76 11.67
CA GLU A 50 2.56 -5.89 10.77
C GLU A 50 2.85 -5.30 9.40
N TYR A 51 3.49 -4.12 9.34
CA TYR A 51 3.90 -3.52 8.08
C TYR A 51 4.87 -4.42 7.31
N LYS A 52 5.86 -4.98 7.99
CA LYS A 52 6.82 -5.92 7.39
C LYS A 52 6.10 -7.15 6.82
N GLN A 53 5.14 -7.72 7.55
CA GLN A 53 4.34 -8.85 7.08
C GLN A 53 3.52 -8.49 5.83
N ARG A 54 2.95 -7.29 5.77
CA ARG A 54 2.24 -6.79 4.57
C ARG A 54 3.19 -6.68 3.38
N VAL A 55 4.40 -6.17 3.59
CA VAL A 55 5.45 -6.09 2.54
C VAL A 55 5.82 -7.49 2.05
N GLU A 56 6.14 -8.42 2.95
CA GLU A 56 6.49 -9.81 2.59
C GLU A 56 5.36 -10.49 1.81
N THR A 57 4.11 -10.29 2.23
CA THR A 57 2.93 -10.82 1.55
C THR A 57 2.83 -10.26 0.13
N ALA A 58 2.92 -8.94 -0.03
CA ALA A 58 2.85 -8.29 -1.34
C ALA A 58 3.98 -8.73 -2.29
N LEU A 59 5.20 -8.90 -1.76
CA LEU A 59 6.34 -9.39 -2.54
C LEU A 59 6.14 -10.85 -2.98
N LYS A 60 5.61 -11.70 -2.09
CA LYS A 60 5.29 -13.10 -2.40
C LYS A 60 4.19 -13.22 -3.46
N GLU A 61 3.15 -12.37 -3.39
CA GLU A 61 2.08 -12.32 -4.39
C GLU A 61 2.58 -11.89 -5.77
N MET A 62 3.56 -10.98 -5.82
CA MET A 62 4.19 -10.57 -7.07
C MET A 62 5.09 -11.66 -7.66
N GLY A 63 5.73 -12.47 -6.81
CA GLY A 63 6.60 -13.56 -7.23
C GLY A 63 7.68 -13.06 -8.21
N GLU A 64 7.87 -13.78 -9.31
CA GLU A 64 8.90 -13.48 -10.33
C GLU A 64 8.71 -12.15 -11.07
N LYS A 65 7.60 -11.42 -10.84
CA LYS A 65 7.38 -10.11 -11.46
C LYS A 65 8.21 -8.99 -10.84
N THR A 66 8.79 -9.22 -9.67
CA THR A 66 9.67 -8.28 -8.97
C THR A 66 10.91 -9.01 -8.48
N LYS A 67 12.05 -8.31 -8.39
CA LYS A 67 13.25 -8.81 -7.72
C LYS A 67 13.39 -8.31 -6.28
N LEU A 68 12.47 -7.44 -5.84
CA LEU A 68 12.46 -6.91 -4.49
C LEU A 68 12.22 -8.02 -3.48
N LYS A 69 12.97 -7.96 -2.38
CA LYS A 69 12.85 -8.80 -1.20
C LYS A 69 13.32 -8.00 0.00
N ILE A 70 12.86 -8.32 1.20
CA ILE A 70 13.42 -7.70 2.40
C ILE A 70 14.84 -8.24 2.60
N ASN A 71 15.85 -7.42 2.30
CA ASN A 71 17.27 -7.76 2.46
C ASN A 71 17.77 -7.45 3.88
N SER A 72 17.25 -6.38 4.47
CA SER A 72 17.62 -5.94 5.81
C SER A 72 16.45 -5.26 6.52
N THR A 73 16.51 -5.26 7.84
CA THR A 73 15.63 -4.48 8.71
C THR A 73 16.45 -3.99 9.89
N GLU A 74 16.64 -2.69 9.99
CA GLU A 74 17.57 -2.07 10.93
C GLU A 74 16.92 -0.86 11.58
N VAL A 75 17.20 -0.62 12.86
CA VAL A 75 16.83 0.63 13.53
C VAL A 75 17.99 1.59 13.39
N LEU A 76 17.72 2.77 12.82
CA LEU A 76 18.72 3.82 12.61
C LEU A 76 18.95 4.62 13.89
N GLU A 77 20.04 5.39 13.92
CA GLU A 77 20.41 6.25 15.06
C GLU A 77 19.31 7.27 15.42
N ASP A 78 18.53 7.72 14.42
CA ASP A 78 17.41 8.65 14.62
C ASP A 78 16.11 7.96 15.07
N GLY A 79 16.15 6.65 15.33
CA GLY A 79 15.04 5.85 15.81
C GLY A 79 14.08 5.35 14.73
N ARG A 80 14.29 5.69 13.45
CA ARG A 80 13.49 5.13 12.35
C ARG A 80 13.89 3.69 12.06
N THR A 81 12.93 2.88 11.62
CA THR A 81 13.25 1.56 11.06
C THR A 81 13.49 1.69 9.56
N SER A 82 14.63 1.21 9.08
CA SER A 82 14.92 1.03 7.65
C SER A 82 14.62 -0.41 7.23
N ILE A 83 13.96 -0.56 6.09
CA ILE A 83 13.73 -1.84 5.40
C ILE A 83 14.37 -1.73 4.02
N GLY A 84 15.48 -2.42 3.80
CA GLY A 84 16.16 -2.47 2.50
C GLY A 84 15.51 -3.48 1.56
N LEU A 85 15.01 -3.03 0.40
CA LEU A 85 14.37 -3.90 -0.60
C LEU A 85 15.31 -4.27 -1.76
N SER A 86 16.24 -3.38 -2.07
CA SER A 86 17.39 -3.58 -2.94
C SER A 86 18.51 -2.62 -2.52
N ASN A 87 19.63 -2.61 -3.25
CA ASN A 87 20.71 -1.63 -2.99
C ASN A 87 20.27 -0.18 -3.27
N ASN A 88 19.17 0.01 -4.02
CA ASN A 88 18.73 1.32 -4.48
C ASN A 88 17.33 1.71 -3.97
N ILE A 89 16.64 0.83 -3.22
CA ILE A 89 15.23 0.99 -2.84
C ILE A 89 15.07 0.64 -1.35
N PHE A 90 14.62 1.62 -0.57
CA PHE A 90 14.48 1.52 0.89
C PHE A 90 13.14 2.06 1.35
N ILE A 91 12.58 1.47 2.41
CA ILE A 91 11.44 2.01 3.13
C ILE A 91 11.90 2.42 4.54
N PHE A 92 11.56 3.63 4.96
CA PHE A 92 11.81 4.15 6.29
C PHE A 92 10.49 4.33 7.03
N LEU A 93 10.42 3.84 8.27
CA LEU A 93 9.24 3.91 9.12
C LEU A 93 9.53 4.82 10.31
N ASP A 94 8.77 5.92 10.39
CA ASP A 94 8.70 6.76 11.57
C ASP A 94 7.58 6.25 12.48
N THR A 95 7.92 5.96 13.73
CA THR A 95 6.97 5.48 14.73
C THR A 95 6.70 6.51 15.81
N ASP A 96 5.59 6.35 16.52
CA ASP A 96 5.29 7.09 17.72
C ASP A 96 5.82 6.41 18.99
N LYS A 97 5.51 6.99 20.15
CA LYS A 97 5.94 6.47 21.45
C LYS A 97 5.36 5.07 21.75
N GLU A 98 4.28 4.69 21.08
CA GLU A 98 3.64 3.37 21.18
C GLU A 98 4.14 2.40 20.09
N LYS A 99 5.20 2.77 19.36
CA LYS A 99 5.78 2.03 18.21
C LYS A 99 4.81 1.86 17.03
N GLN A 100 3.84 2.75 16.92
CA GLN A 100 2.87 2.75 15.84
C GLN A 100 3.36 3.65 14.71
N ILE A 101 3.25 3.19 13.47
CA ILE A 101 3.73 3.91 12.30
C ILE A 101 2.90 5.18 12.12
N LYS A 102 3.58 6.33 12.11
CA LYS A 102 3.01 7.64 11.76
C LYS A 102 3.30 8.03 10.32
N LYS A 103 4.41 7.56 9.78
CA LYS A 103 4.81 7.85 8.40
C LYS A 103 5.68 6.73 7.87
N ALA A 104 5.41 6.33 6.64
CA ALA A 104 6.27 5.47 5.86
C ALA A 104 6.84 6.26 4.68
N SER A 105 8.14 6.16 4.45
CA SER A 105 8.84 6.87 3.37
C SER A 105 9.58 5.88 2.49
N LEU A 106 9.16 5.75 1.24
CA LEU A 106 9.92 5.07 0.20
C LEU A 106 10.98 6.05 -0.31
N ALA A 107 12.24 5.63 -0.30
CA ALA A 107 13.34 6.35 -0.90
C ALA A 107 14.01 5.47 -1.96
N MET A 108 14.25 6.03 -3.14
CA MET A 108 14.93 5.36 -4.23
C MET A 108 15.99 6.26 -4.83
N THR A 109 17.16 5.69 -5.14
CA THR A 109 18.24 6.44 -5.82
C THR A 109 17.92 6.61 -7.31
N PRO A 110 18.56 7.58 -8.02
CA PRO A 110 18.53 7.67 -9.48
C PRO A 110 18.83 6.34 -10.16
N ASN A 111 19.74 5.55 -9.60
CA ASN A 111 20.17 4.30 -10.19
C ASN A 111 19.04 3.28 -10.28
N ALA A 112 18.10 3.24 -9.32
CA ALA A 112 16.91 2.39 -9.41
C ALA A 112 16.09 2.66 -10.68
N PHE A 113 15.97 3.93 -11.08
CA PHE A 113 15.26 4.31 -12.30
C PHE A 113 15.94 3.77 -13.56
N PHE A 114 17.27 3.69 -13.60
CA PHE A 114 18.01 3.20 -14.77
C PHE A 114 18.14 1.68 -14.80
N THR A 115 18.43 1.04 -13.67
CA THR A 115 18.82 -0.38 -13.60
C THR A 115 17.72 -1.31 -13.09
N GLU A 116 16.71 -0.77 -12.40
CA GLU A 116 15.66 -1.52 -11.71
C GLU A 116 14.24 -1.06 -12.12
N GLN A 117 14.05 -0.61 -13.37
CA GLN A 117 12.83 0.06 -13.84
C GLN A 117 11.49 -0.57 -13.41
N LYS A 118 11.38 -1.91 -13.46
CA LYS A 118 10.15 -2.62 -13.03
C LYS A 118 9.94 -2.52 -11.52
N ASP A 119 10.99 -2.75 -10.75
CA ASP A 119 10.98 -2.69 -9.30
C ASP A 119 10.80 -1.25 -8.80
N PHE A 120 11.42 -0.27 -9.47
CA PHE A 120 11.23 1.15 -9.26
C PHE A 120 9.75 1.56 -9.38
N LYS A 121 9.08 1.17 -10.48
CA LYS A 121 7.65 1.47 -10.69
C LYS A 121 6.76 0.75 -9.67
N PHE A 122 7.10 -0.50 -9.35
CA PHE A 122 6.34 -1.30 -8.40
C PHE A 122 6.47 -0.80 -6.96
N ALA A 123 7.64 -0.31 -6.55
CA ALA A 123 7.89 0.15 -5.19
C ALA A 123 6.91 1.26 -4.73
N PHE A 124 6.49 2.14 -5.65
CA PHE A 124 5.45 3.13 -5.36
C PHE A 124 4.12 2.46 -4.97
N LEU A 125 3.66 1.47 -5.74
CA LEU A 125 2.43 0.73 -5.45
C LEU A 125 2.59 -0.13 -4.19
N LEU A 126 3.78 -0.67 -3.95
CA LEU A 126 4.09 -1.42 -2.73
C LEU A 126 3.89 -0.55 -1.50
N LEU A 127 4.49 0.65 -1.44
CA LEU A 127 4.29 1.57 -0.30
C LEU A 127 2.82 1.94 -0.14
N ILE A 128 2.15 2.35 -1.23
CA ILE A 128 0.73 2.77 -1.20
C ILE A 128 -0.17 1.64 -0.66
N GLY A 129 0.03 0.41 -1.13
CA GLY A 129 -0.81 -0.73 -0.73
C GLY A 129 -0.46 -1.36 0.61
N THR A 130 0.74 -1.15 1.13
CA THR A 130 1.16 -1.70 2.44
C THR A 130 0.83 -0.76 3.58
N ILE A 131 0.87 0.56 3.33
CA ILE A 131 0.45 1.56 4.32
C ILE A 131 -1.08 1.65 4.44
N ASP A 132 -1.81 1.42 3.34
CA ASP A 132 -3.26 1.37 3.30
C ASP A 132 -3.74 0.10 2.62
N ASP A 133 -3.91 -0.96 3.41
CA ASP A 133 -4.35 -2.27 2.94
C ASP A 133 -5.84 -2.29 2.60
N SER A 134 -6.60 -1.24 2.96
CA SER A 134 -8.00 -1.09 2.57
C SER A 134 -8.18 -0.72 1.09
N LEU A 135 -7.14 -0.15 0.45
CA LEU A 135 -7.22 0.25 -0.94
C LEU A 135 -7.29 -0.97 -1.87
N SER A 136 -8.30 -0.95 -2.74
CA SER A 136 -8.35 -1.87 -3.88
C SER A 136 -7.23 -1.61 -4.88
N PHE A 137 -6.99 -2.56 -5.80
CA PHE A 137 -5.99 -2.37 -6.86
C PHE A 137 -6.24 -1.09 -7.69
N GLY A 138 -7.51 -0.79 -8.00
CA GLY A 138 -7.88 0.42 -8.74
C GLY A 138 -7.53 1.69 -7.96
N GLU A 139 -7.82 1.72 -6.66
CA GLU A 139 -7.54 2.89 -5.83
C GLU A 139 -6.05 3.13 -5.61
N ARG A 140 -5.25 2.07 -5.46
CA ARG A 140 -3.78 2.19 -5.39
C ARG A 140 -3.22 2.84 -6.65
N ASN A 141 -3.73 2.44 -7.83
CA ASN A 141 -3.33 3.04 -9.10
C ASN A 141 -3.84 4.48 -9.25
N LEU A 142 -5.01 4.80 -8.71
CA LEU A 142 -5.51 6.18 -8.68
C LEU A 142 -4.61 7.08 -7.83
N VAL A 143 -4.22 6.65 -6.61
CA VAL A 143 -3.26 7.41 -5.77
C VAL A 143 -1.95 7.66 -6.54
N LYS A 144 -1.41 6.62 -7.20
CA LYS A 144 -0.21 6.74 -8.03
C LYS A 144 -0.40 7.74 -9.18
N GLN A 145 -1.55 7.71 -9.84
CA GLN A 145 -1.87 8.63 -10.94
C GLN A 145 -2.00 10.08 -10.47
N GLU A 146 -2.69 10.34 -9.36
CA GLU A 146 -2.88 11.68 -8.79
C GLU A 146 -1.56 12.31 -8.33
N LEU A 147 -0.59 11.47 -7.96
CA LEU A 147 0.79 11.90 -7.68
C LEU A 147 1.62 12.19 -8.96
N GLY A 148 1.09 11.92 -10.15
CA GLY A 148 1.76 12.07 -11.44
C GLY A 148 2.70 10.91 -11.79
N LEU A 149 2.74 9.84 -10.99
CA LEU A 149 3.70 8.74 -11.13
C LEU A 149 3.34 7.72 -12.22
N SER A 150 2.27 7.99 -12.96
CA SER A 150 1.89 7.24 -14.17
C SER A 150 2.49 7.82 -15.45
N ASP A 151 2.95 9.08 -15.41
CA ASP A 151 3.70 9.71 -16.49
C ASP A 151 5.20 9.56 -16.21
N GLU A 152 5.92 8.83 -17.06
CA GLU A 152 7.36 8.59 -16.84
C GLU A 152 8.21 9.86 -17.05
N THR A 153 7.69 10.87 -17.75
CA THR A 153 8.39 12.14 -17.95
C THR A 153 8.55 12.93 -16.65
N VAL A 154 7.70 12.64 -15.65
CA VAL A 154 7.77 13.22 -14.31
C VAL A 154 9.08 12.87 -13.60
N PHE A 155 9.71 11.75 -13.91
CA PHE A 155 10.97 11.36 -13.26
C PHE A 155 12.17 12.17 -13.77
N SER A 156 12.10 12.75 -14.97
CA SER A 156 13.22 13.49 -15.58
C SER A 156 13.31 14.96 -15.16
N LYS A 157 12.32 15.48 -14.44
CA LYS A 157 12.21 16.87 -14.00
C LYS A 157 11.89 16.95 -12.52
N ASP A 158 12.19 18.07 -11.90
CA ASP A 158 11.84 18.28 -10.50
C ASP A 158 10.32 18.32 -10.37
N HIS A 159 9.78 17.32 -9.67
CA HIS A 159 8.35 17.17 -9.47
C HIS A 159 8.05 16.97 -8.00
N THR A 160 7.07 17.73 -7.52
CA THR A 160 6.52 17.59 -6.18
C THR A 160 5.01 17.59 -6.27
N LYS A 161 4.37 16.60 -5.66
CA LYS A 161 2.91 16.47 -5.67
C LYS A 161 2.43 15.90 -4.35
N VAL A 162 1.32 16.45 -3.88
CA VAL A 162 0.63 16.01 -2.67
C VAL A 162 -0.75 15.52 -3.07
N TYR A 163 -1.16 14.37 -2.54
CA TYR A 163 -2.50 13.82 -2.70
C TYR A 163 -2.96 13.18 -1.40
N GLN A 164 -4.24 13.32 -1.07
CA GLN A 164 -4.82 12.74 0.13
C GLN A 164 -5.90 11.74 -0.25
N LYS A 165 -5.82 10.55 0.33
CA LYS A 165 -6.82 9.50 0.21
C LYS A 165 -6.97 8.85 1.57
N ASN A 166 -8.21 8.62 1.98
CA ASN A 166 -8.55 8.20 3.35
C ASN A 166 -7.88 9.15 4.37
N LYS A 167 -7.36 8.61 5.48
CA LYS A 167 -6.61 9.35 6.49
C LYS A 167 -5.11 9.40 6.20
N ILE A 168 -4.68 9.32 4.94
CA ILE A 168 -3.26 9.29 4.59
C ILE A 168 -2.94 10.39 3.59
N ARG A 169 -1.94 11.21 3.93
CA ARG A 169 -1.39 12.22 3.04
C ARG A 169 -0.16 11.66 2.34
N TYR A 170 -0.26 11.49 1.04
CA TYR A 170 0.84 11.09 0.18
C TYR A 170 1.57 12.32 -0.35
N THR A 171 2.89 12.34 -0.24
CA THR A 171 3.75 13.40 -0.80
C THR A 171 4.86 12.76 -1.60
N TYR A 172 4.88 13.01 -2.90
CA TYR A 172 6.00 12.65 -3.76
C TYR A 172 6.88 13.87 -3.98
N LYS A 173 8.20 13.66 -3.93
CA LYS A 173 9.22 14.59 -4.41
C LYS A 173 10.35 13.78 -5.05
N GLY A 174 10.81 14.17 -6.23
CA GLY A 174 12.07 13.66 -6.78
C GLY A 174 12.20 13.81 -8.29
N SER A 175 13.44 13.64 -8.74
CA SER A 175 13.84 13.63 -10.15
C SER A 175 15.12 12.80 -10.30
N ILE A 176 15.53 12.47 -11.53
CA ILE A 176 16.80 11.77 -11.81
C ILE A 176 18.05 12.54 -11.33
N LYS A 177 17.92 13.83 -11.00
CA LYS A 177 19.01 14.65 -10.44
C LYS A 177 19.11 14.53 -8.92
N GLU A 178 18.03 14.11 -8.26
CA GLU A 178 17.93 13.93 -6.82
C GLU A 178 17.52 12.47 -6.50
N ASN A 179 17.10 12.18 -5.27
CA ASN A 179 16.45 10.91 -4.95
C ASN A 179 14.94 11.01 -5.18
N PHE A 180 14.32 9.86 -5.43
CA PHE A 180 12.86 9.73 -5.50
C PHE A 180 12.31 9.39 -4.13
N ILE A 181 11.44 10.23 -3.60
CA ILE A 181 10.87 10.07 -2.27
C ILE A 181 9.35 10.08 -2.36
N LEU A 182 8.70 9.01 -1.88
CA LEU A 182 7.26 8.98 -1.64
C LEU A 182 7.02 8.80 -0.14
N GLN A 183 6.36 9.77 0.48
CA GLN A 183 5.96 9.74 1.88
C GLN A 183 4.47 9.46 1.99
N ALA A 184 4.08 8.60 2.91
CA ALA A 184 2.70 8.35 3.31
C ALA A 184 2.57 8.65 4.80
N GLU A 185 1.93 9.77 5.14
CA GLU A 185 1.78 10.25 6.51
C GLU A 185 0.36 9.98 7.01
N LEU A 186 0.25 9.19 8.08
CA LEU A 186 -1.03 8.86 8.72
C LEU A 186 -1.53 10.06 9.51
N ARG A 187 -2.73 10.51 9.17
CA ARG A 187 -3.44 11.62 9.80
C ARG A 187 -4.43 11.06 10.81
N LYS A 188 -4.54 11.71 11.97
CA LYS A 188 -5.55 11.39 12.98
C LYS A 188 -6.91 11.96 12.55
#